data_AF-A0A1R4G6J1-F1
#
_entry.id   AF-A0A1R4G6J1-F1
#
_cell.length_a   1.000
_cell.length_b   1.000
_cell.length_c   1.000
_cell.angle_alpha   90.00
_cell.angle_beta   90.00
_cell.angle_gamma   90.00
#
_symmetry.space_group_name_H-M   'P 1'
#
loop_
_entity.id
_entity.type
_entity.pdbx_description
1 polymer ?
#
loop_
_entity_poly.entity_id
_entity_poly.type
_entity_poly.pdbx_seq_one_letter_code
_entity_poly.pdbx_strand_id
1 'polypeptide(L)'
;MTFPPRSRKVGVAAALALMTLTPSLAHAQTFTQTTPGEAAPLGPGGNEQDRMNEQRAGERSATGRLARRQQQQQRQRAPQPPSAEEVQAAAQGVLTATSTNCQITESKLLGQSPNKESLYEVACATGPGYLLLTSTPPQATDCMVLAYSAEQARARDPEADVGSQCSLPANNNAMAVITAFAKEAGLACTVDEGSIIGAKPGGAVVYEVGCAGVEGAQINKAAAGWEISSCMELVSANASCRFTTPAEQVATLKGWLTGSEAAACDVSQARYMGKNANGSFYEAACNGADGVIVRFDTAKAVQQVYPCATAQQIGGGCKLTTTAPAAAPNS
;
A
#
# COMPACT_ATOMS: atom_id res chain seq x y z
N MET A 1 -54.28 -20.14 38.13
CA MET A 1 -53.09 -20.93 38.48
C MET A 1 -51.93 -20.44 37.64
N THR A 2 -51.01 -19.76 38.30
CA THR A 2 -49.86 -19.03 37.76
C THR A 2 -48.65 -19.96 37.67
N PHE A 3 -47.94 -19.97 36.54
CA PHE A 3 -46.60 -20.57 36.42
C PHE A 3 -45.64 -19.54 35.81
N PRO A 4 -44.48 -19.26 36.43
CA PRO A 4 -43.55 -18.24 35.98
C PRO A 4 -42.50 -18.78 34.99
N PRO A 5 -41.85 -17.92 34.17
CA PRO A 5 -40.70 -18.30 33.37
C PRO A 5 -39.39 -18.24 34.18
N ARG A 6 -38.55 -19.27 34.03
CA ARG A 6 -37.19 -19.36 34.57
C ARG A 6 -36.21 -18.50 33.75
N SER A 7 -35.68 -17.45 34.35
CA SER A 7 -34.48 -16.74 33.88
C SER A 7 -33.24 -17.61 34.03
N ARG A 8 -32.56 -17.91 32.93
CA ARG A 8 -31.17 -18.40 32.95
C ARG A 8 -30.23 -17.21 32.81
N LYS A 9 -29.52 -16.89 33.89
CA LYS A 9 -28.35 -16.01 33.88
C LYS A 9 -27.16 -16.84 33.37
N VAL A 10 -26.57 -16.45 32.24
CA VAL A 10 -25.26 -16.93 31.81
C VAL A 10 -24.25 -15.87 32.24
N GLY A 11 -23.44 -16.21 33.25
CA GLY A 11 -22.29 -15.41 33.62
C GLY A 11 -21.16 -15.66 32.63
N VAL A 12 -20.68 -14.59 32.00
CA VAL A 12 -19.44 -14.62 31.21
C VAL A 12 -18.31 -14.20 32.14
N ALA A 13 -17.45 -15.16 32.47
CA ALA A 13 -16.20 -14.90 33.16
C ALA A 13 -15.21 -14.30 32.16
N ALA A 14 -14.77 -13.06 32.40
CA ALA A 14 -13.70 -12.43 31.66
C ALA A 14 -12.35 -12.99 32.15
N ALA A 15 -11.73 -13.86 31.35
CA ALA A 15 -10.34 -14.24 31.52
C ALA A 15 -9.45 -13.18 30.88
N LEU A 16 -8.81 -12.36 31.71
CA LEU A 16 -7.74 -11.44 31.31
C LEU A 16 -6.49 -12.28 31.00
N ALA A 17 -6.20 -12.50 29.71
CA ALA A 17 -4.91 -13.03 29.27
C ALA A 17 -3.97 -11.86 28.98
N LEU A 18 -3.03 -11.60 29.90
CA LEU A 18 -1.86 -10.77 29.61
C LEU A 18 -0.98 -11.51 28.59
N MET A 19 -0.98 -11.05 27.35
CA MET A 19 0.04 -11.42 26.37
C MET A 19 1.18 -10.42 26.44
N THR A 20 2.33 -10.89 26.91
CA THR A 20 3.61 -10.21 26.83
C THR A 20 4.05 -10.16 25.37
N LEU A 21 4.12 -8.96 24.80
CA LEU A 21 4.72 -8.70 23.49
C LEU A 21 6.23 -8.88 23.59
N THR A 22 6.76 -9.96 23.02
CA THR A 22 8.18 -10.08 22.68
C THR A 22 8.42 -9.35 21.35
N PRO A 23 9.31 -8.36 21.28
CA PRO A 23 9.67 -7.75 20.01
C PRO A 23 10.46 -8.77 19.17
N SER A 24 9.90 -9.17 18.03
CA SER A 24 10.63 -9.90 17.00
C SER A 24 11.67 -8.95 16.39
N LEU A 25 12.94 -9.20 16.69
CA LEU A 25 14.08 -8.56 16.06
C LEU A 25 14.10 -8.93 14.57
N ALA A 26 13.70 -7.99 13.72
CA ALA A 26 13.98 -8.04 12.30
C ALA A 26 15.51 -7.98 12.12
N HIS A 27 16.08 -9.07 11.61
CA HIS A 27 17.48 -9.11 11.22
C HIS A 27 17.61 -8.40 9.87
N ALA A 28 17.92 -7.11 9.89
CA ALA A 28 18.43 -6.42 8.73
C ALA A 28 19.83 -6.98 8.42
N GLN A 29 19.96 -7.78 7.35
CA GLN A 29 21.27 -8.10 6.80
C GLN A 29 21.72 -6.94 5.93
N THR A 30 22.66 -6.16 6.46
CA THR A 30 23.33 -5.07 5.77
C THR A 30 24.21 -5.62 4.65
N PHE A 31 23.92 -5.20 3.42
CA PHE A 31 24.80 -5.40 2.27
C PHE A 31 25.80 -4.24 2.22
N THR A 32 27.04 -4.48 2.62
CA THR A 32 28.13 -3.51 2.47
C THR A 32 28.71 -3.56 1.07
N GLN A 33 28.43 -2.55 0.25
CA GLN A 33 29.17 -2.30 -0.99
C GLN A 33 30.57 -1.78 -0.62
N THR A 34 31.61 -2.53 -1.01
CA THR A 34 33.01 -2.09 -0.92
C THR A 34 33.40 -1.39 -2.22
N THR A 35 33.43 -0.05 -2.19
CA THR A 35 34.14 0.79 -3.16
C THR A 35 35.60 0.93 -2.75
N PRO A 36 36.59 0.65 -3.61
CA PRO A 36 37.98 1.04 -3.37
C PRO A 36 38.29 2.34 -4.10
N GLY A 37 38.63 3.39 -3.36
CA GLY A 37 39.04 4.66 -3.95
C GLY A 37 39.44 5.69 -2.91
N GLU A 38 40.52 5.42 -2.16
CA GLU A 38 41.16 6.44 -1.32
C GLU A 38 42.43 6.93 -2.00
N ALA A 39 42.50 8.25 -2.17
CA ALA A 39 43.63 9.00 -2.67
C ALA A 39 44.27 9.79 -1.51
N ALA A 40 45.60 9.80 -1.43
CA ALA A 40 46.46 10.88 -0.89
C ALA A 40 47.95 10.44 -0.92
N PRO A 41 48.93 11.34 -0.76
CA PRO A 41 49.11 12.67 -1.33
C PRO A 41 50.51 12.87 -1.97
N LEU A 42 50.71 14.06 -2.56
CA LEU A 42 51.94 14.57 -3.17
C LEU A 42 53.09 14.83 -2.17
N GLY A 43 54.33 14.58 -2.59
CA GLY A 43 55.56 15.07 -1.95
C GLY A 43 56.82 14.81 -2.81
N PRO A 44 57.73 15.78 -3.02
CA PRO A 44 58.67 15.78 -4.14
C PRO A 44 60.11 15.35 -3.78
N GLY A 45 60.83 14.84 -4.78
CA GLY A 45 62.28 14.56 -4.76
C GLY A 45 62.55 13.66 -5.96
N GLY A 46 63.43 13.96 -6.92
CA GLY A 46 64.79 14.47 -6.84
C GLY A 46 65.56 13.63 -7.87
N ASN A 47 66.33 14.29 -8.73
CA ASN A 47 66.99 13.71 -9.91
C ASN A 47 68.01 12.60 -9.58
N GLU A 48 68.48 11.96 -10.65
CA GLU A 48 69.69 11.15 -10.78
C GLU A 48 69.56 9.66 -10.43
N GLN A 49 69.31 8.84 -11.46
CA GLN A 49 70.21 7.75 -11.87
C GLN A 49 69.61 7.02 -13.09
N ASP A 50 69.53 7.78 -14.19
CA ASP A 50 69.25 7.25 -15.51
C ASP A 50 70.60 6.84 -16.13
N ARG A 51 70.99 5.56 -15.96
CA ARG A 51 72.02 4.85 -16.77
C ARG A 51 72.36 3.40 -16.35
N MET A 52 71.62 2.77 -15.43
CA MET A 52 71.86 1.36 -15.07
C MET A 52 70.60 0.46 -15.16
N ASN A 53 69.66 0.76 -16.07
CA ASN A 53 68.44 -0.07 -16.22
C ASN A 53 68.28 -0.75 -17.59
N GLU A 54 69.21 -0.56 -18.54
CA GLU A 54 69.13 -1.21 -19.87
C GLU A 54 69.62 -2.67 -19.89
N GLN A 55 70.38 -3.12 -18.88
CA GLN A 55 70.77 -4.53 -18.77
C GLN A 55 69.81 -5.40 -17.93
N ARG A 56 68.76 -4.81 -17.34
CA ARG A 56 67.69 -5.54 -16.61
C ARG A 56 66.37 -5.64 -17.39
N ALA A 57 66.36 -5.21 -18.66
CA ALA A 57 65.19 -5.21 -19.54
C ALA A 57 64.88 -6.58 -20.18
N GLY A 58 65.84 -7.51 -20.20
CA GLY A 58 65.66 -8.87 -20.74
C GLY A 58 64.82 -9.80 -19.87
N GLU A 59 64.90 -9.67 -18.54
CA GLU A 59 64.20 -10.55 -17.59
C GLU A 59 62.80 -10.03 -17.18
N ARG A 60 62.54 -8.72 -17.33
CA ARG A 60 61.23 -8.10 -17.02
C ARG A 60 60.17 -8.34 -18.11
N SER A 61 60.58 -8.71 -19.33
CA SER A 61 59.66 -8.97 -20.45
C SER A 61 59.06 -10.39 -20.46
N ALA A 62 59.72 -11.36 -19.83
CA ALA A 62 59.20 -12.73 -19.68
C ALA A 62 58.14 -12.80 -18.57
N THR A 63 58.39 -12.14 -17.45
CA THR A 63 57.46 -12.01 -16.31
C THR A 63 56.22 -11.20 -16.65
N GLY A 64 56.34 -10.10 -17.41
CA GLY A 64 55.19 -9.33 -17.89
C GLY A 64 54.28 -10.11 -18.84
N ARG A 65 54.84 -10.95 -19.72
CA ARG A 65 54.06 -11.81 -20.63
C ARG A 65 53.37 -12.96 -19.90
N LEU A 66 54.03 -13.58 -18.93
CA LEU A 66 53.43 -14.62 -18.08
C LEU A 66 52.32 -14.06 -17.18
N ALA A 67 52.52 -12.90 -16.57
CA ALA A 67 51.49 -12.20 -15.79
C ALA A 67 50.28 -11.82 -16.65
N ARG A 68 50.50 -11.31 -17.88
CA ARG A 68 49.41 -10.99 -18.82
C ARG A 68 48.65 -12.23 -19.28
N ARG A 69 49.34 -13.36 -19.50
CA ARG A 69 48.73 -14.65 -19.83
C ARG A 69 47.92 -15.23 -18.66
N GLN A 70 48.45 -15.14 -17.44
CA GLN A 70 47.75 -15.56 -16.23
C GLN A 70 46.53 -14.68 -15.95
N GLN A 71 46.62 -13.37 -16.18
CA GLN A 71 45.49 -12.44 -16.03
C GLN A 71 44.42 -12.66 -17.11
N GLN A 72 44.81 -13.00 -18.34
CA GLN A 72 43.88 -13.45 -19.38
C GLN A 72 43.22 -14.79 -19.05
N GLN A 73 43.98 -15.77 -18.53
CA GLN A 73 43.42 -17.06 -18.10
C GLN A 73 42.51 -16.92 -16.88
N GLN A 74 42.81 -16.03 -15.95
CA GLN A 74 41.92 -15.72 -14.81
C GLN A 74 40.63 -15.03 -15.26
N ARG A 75 40.70 -14.10 -16.23
CA ARG A 75 39.50 -13.50 -16.84
C ARG A 75 38.65 -14.53 -17.60
N GLN A 76 39.27 -15.56 -18.18
CA GLN A 76 38.56 -16.67 -18.84
C GLN A 76 37.98 -17.71 -17.85
N ARG A 77 38.36 -17.65 -16.57
CA ARG A 77 37.88 -18.54 -15.50
C ARG A 77 36.88 -17.90 -14.54
N ALA A 78 36.64 -16.59 -14.64
CA ALA A 78 35.57 -15.96 -13.89
C ALA A 78 34.23 -16.54 -14.38
N PRO A 79 33.34 -17.00 -13.48
CA PRO A 79 31.99 -17.41 -13.87
C PRO A 79 31.34 -16.30 -14.66
N GLN A 80 30.74 -16.63 -15.81
CA GLN A 80 29.94 -15.65 -16.53
C GLN A 80 28.77 -15.23 -15.63
N PRO A 81 28.42 -13.94 -15.60
CA PRO A 81 27.19 -13.52 -14.93
C PRO A 81 26.00 -14.26 -15.58
N PRO A 82 24.96 -14.59 -14.80
CA PRO A 82 23.79 -15.26 -15.36
C PRO A 82 23.18 -14.41 -16.47
N SER A 83 22.70 -15.09 -17.50
CA SER A 83 21.97 -14.49 -18.61
C SER A 83 20.62 -13.93 -18.13
N ALA A 84 20.05 -13.00 -18.92
CA ALA A 84 18.73 -12.44 -18.61
C ALA A 84 17.63 -13.51 -18.54
N GLU A 85 17.72 -14.54 -19.39
CA GLU A 85 16.79 -15.67 -19.40
C GLU A 85 16.90 -16.51 -18.11
N GLU A 86 18.12 -16.79 -17.64
CA GLU A 86 18.35 -17.49 -16.36
C GLU A 86 17.84 -16.68 -15.17
N VAL A 87 18.05 -15.36 -15.17
CA VAL A 87 17.53 -14.46 -14.13
C VAL A 87 16.00 -14.48 -14.11
N GLN A 88 15.35 -14.35 -15.26
CA GLN A 88 13.90 -14.36 -15.38
C GLN A 88 13.31 -15.71 -14.96
N ALA A 89 13.92 -16.84 -15.38
CA ALA A 89 13.46 -18.17 -15.01
C ALA A 89 13.58 -18.42 -13.49
N ALA A 90 14.68 -18.00 -12.87
CA ALA A 90 14.87 -18.12 -11.43
C ALA A 90 13.85 -17.27 -10.64
N ALA A 91 13.64 -16.02 -11.06
CA ALA A 91 12.63 -15.13 -10.50
C ALA A 91 11.21 -15.71 -10.63
N GLN A 92 10.87 -16.27 -11.79
CA GLN A 92 9.58 -16.95 -12.01
C GLN A 92 9.38 -18.14 -11.07
N GLY A 93 10.46 -18.87 -10.74
CA GLY A 93 10.45 -19.94 -9.75
C GLY A 93 10.05 -19.43 -8.36
N VAL A 94 10.59 -18.30 -7.91
CA VAL A 94 10.23 -17.69 -6.62
C VAL A 94 8.76 -17.27 -6.60
N LEU A 95 8.29 -16.56 -7.64
CA LEU A 95 6.89 -16.14 -7.75
C LEU A 95 5.91 -17.33 -7.67
N THR A 96 6.26 -18.44 -8.32
CA THR A 96 5.46 -19.67 -8.28
C THR A 96 5.43 -20.25 -6.86
N ALA A 97 6.59 -20.33 -6.20
CA ALA A 97 6.70 -20.87 -4.85
C ALA A 97 5.97 -20.01 -3.80
N THR A 98 5.86 -18.70 -4.02
CA THR A 98 5.12 -17.77 -3.16
C THR A 98 3.67 -17.58 -3.56
N SER A 99 3.18 -18.28 -4.60
CA SER A 99 1.84 -18.10 -5.18
C SER A 99 1.55 -16.64 -5.58
N THR A 100 2.58 -15.93 -6.03
CA THR A 100 2.49 -14.53 -6.46
C THR A 100 2.22 -14.48 -7.97
N ASN A 101 1.06 -13.95 -8.35
CA ASN A 101 0.69 -13.78 -9.74
C ASN A 101 1.39 -12.55 -10.33
N CYS A 102 2.45 -12.78 -11.10
CA CYS A 102 3.16 -11.73 -11.82
C CYS A 102 3.64 -12.27 -13.17
N GLN A 103 3.20 -11.63 -14.26
CA GLN A 103 3.78 -11.86 -15.59
C GLN A 103 4.98 -10.95 -15.74
N ILE A 104 6.19 -11.51 -15.61
CA ILE A 104 7.44 -10.74 -15.63
C ILE A 104 7.60 -10.05 -16.99
N THR A 105 7.72 -8.71 -16.99
CA THR A 105 8.08 -7.89 -18.16
C THR A 105 9.54 -7.49 -18.15
N GLU A 106 10.11 -7.35 -16.95
CA GLU A 106 11.52 -7.03 -16.73
C GLU A 106 11.99 -7.72 -15.45
N SER A 107 13.26 -8.17 -15.43
CA SER A 107 13.85 -8.76 -14.22
C SER A 107 15.33 -8.42 -14.11
N LYS A 108 15.81 -8.38 -12.86
CA LYS A 108 17.20 -8.04 -12.53
C LYS A 108 17.66 -8.82 -11.31
N LEU A 109 18.84 -9.43 -11.40
CA LEU A 109 19.54 -9.95 -10.21
C LEU A 109 20.22 -8.79 -9.50
N LEU A 110 19.82 -8.52 -8.25
CA LEU A 110 20.40 -7.45 -7.44
C LEU A 110 21.66 -7.90 -6.71
N GLY A 111 21.73 -9.18 -6.34
CA GLY A 111 22.88 -9.74 -5.65
C GLY A 111 22.59 -11.12 -5.07
N GLN A 112 23.59 -11.65 -4.38
CA GLN A 112 23.49 -12.93 -3.69
C GLN A 112 24.07 -12.80 -2.28
N SER A 113 23.38 -13.35 -1.27
CA SER A 113 23.83 -13.38 0.11
C SER A 113 25.02 -14.36 0.28
N PRO A 114 25.77 -14.28 1.39
CA PRO A 114 26.81 -15.28 1.70
C PRO A 114 26.28 -16.72 1.77
N ASN A 115 24.99 -16.89 2.06
CA ASN A 115 24.29 -18.17 2.09
C ASN A 115 23.84 -18.65 0.70
N LYS A 116 24.25 -17.95 -0.36
CA LYS A 116 23.86 -18.19 -1.75
C LYS A 116 22.39 -17.94 -2.05
N GLU A 117 21.72 -17.11 -1.25
CA GLU A 117 20.34 -16.70 -1.53
C GLU A 117 20.39 -15.51 -2.50
N SER A 118 19.75 -15.64 -3.64
CA SER A 118 19.69 -14.58 -4.64
C SER A 118 18.53 -13.63 -4.35
N LEU A 119 18.79 -12.34 -4.53
CA LEU A 119 17.78 -11.29 -4.49
C LEU A 119 17.52 -10.80 -5.92
N TYR A 120 16.30 -10.99 -6.39
CA TYR A 120 15.85 -10.49 -7.68
C TYR A 120 14.90 -9.32 -7.51
N GLU A 121 14.84 -8.47 -8.52
CA GLU A 121 13.76 -7.51 -8.71
C GLU A 121 13.03 -7.85 -10.00
N VAL A 122 11.70 -7.81 -9.98
CA VAL A 122 10.85 -7.99 -11.17
C VAL A 122 9.85 -6.86 -11.31
N ALA A 123 9.55 -6.52 -12.57
CA ALA A 123 8.38 -5.74 -12.93
C ALA A 123 7.33 -6.65 -13.56
N CYS A 124 6.07 -6.40 -13.23
CA CYS A 124 4.94 -7.21 -13.69
C CYS A 124 4.16 -6.47 -14.79
N ALA A 125 3.58 -7.21 -15.73
CA ALA A 125 2.71 -6.64 -16.76
C ALA A 125 1.49 -5.93 -16.16
N THR A 126 0.98 -6.43 -15.05
CA THR A 126 -0.13 -5.86 -14.28
C THR A 126 0.19 -5.95 -12.79
N GLY A 127 -0.19 -4.91 -12.04
CA GLY A 127 0.05 -4.86 -10.60
C GLY A 127 1.45 -4.34 -10.24
N PRO A 128 1.83 -4.45 -8.95
CA PRO A 128 3.12 -3.98 -8.47
C PRO A 128 4.25 -4.93 -8.91
N GLY A 129 5.47 -4.42 -8.94
CA GLY A 129 6.67 -5.26 -8.98
C GLY A 129 7.02 -5.85 -7.62
N TYR A 130 8.05 -6.71 -7.61
CA TYR A 130 8.47 -7.42 -6.40
C TYR A 130 9.99 -7.50 -6.26
N LEU A 131 10.47 -7.46 -5.02
CA LEU A 131 11.74 -8.07 -4.63
C LEU A 131 11.52 -9.53 -4.26
N LEU A 132 12.33 -10.42 -4.80
CA LEU A 132 12.20 -11.86 -4.65
C LEU A 132 13.48 -12.43 -4.02
N LEU A 133 13.36 -13.07 -2.86
CA LEU A 133 14.48 -13.70 -2.16
C LEU A 133 14.34 -15.22 -2.21
N THR A 134 15.38 -15.91 -2.67
CA THR A 134 15.41 -17.39 -2.75
C THR A 134 15.70 -18.07 -1.41
N SER A 135 15.34 -17.44 -0.29
CA SER A 135 15.49 -18.01 1.04
C SER A 135 14.57 -19.23 1.22
N THR A 136 14.66 -19.90 2.37
CA THR A 136 13.73 -20.99 2.73
C THR A 136 13.00 -20.62 4.02
N PRO A 137 11.69 -20.30 3.97
CA PRO A 137 10.84 -20.26 2.77
C PRO A 137 11.16 -19.08 1.85
N PRO A 138 10.88 -19.20 0.53
CA PRO A 138 11.08 -18.10 -0.42
C PRO A 138 10.19 -16.92 -0.08
N GLN A 139 10.65 -15.71 -0.40
CA GLN A 139 9.93 -14.48 -0.09
C GLN A 139 9.71 -13.63 -1.34
N ALA A 140 8.52 -13.04 -1.44
CA ALA A 140 8.17 -12.05 -2.43
C ALA A 140 7.63 -10.81 -1.71
N THR A 141 8.30 -9.69 -1.88
CA THR A 141 7.97 -8.43 -1.22
C THR A 141 7.58 -7.38 -2.25
N ASP A 142 6.37 -6.86 -2.13
CA ASP A 142 5.80 -5.85 -3.01
C ASP A 142 6.62 -4.54 -2.97
N CYS A 143 7.01 -4.05 -4.15
CA CYS A 143 7.81 -2.83 -4.30
C CYS A 143 7.14 -1.57 -3.73
N MET A 144 5.81 -1.46 -3.84
CA MET A 144 5.07 -0.33 -3.28
C MET A 144 5.04 -0.39 -1.75
N VAL A 145 4.88 -1.59 -1.19
CA VAL A 145 4.90 -1.78 0.27
C VAL A 145 6.28 -1.48 0.82
N LEU A 146 7.35 -1.89 0.11
CA LEU A 146 8.73 -1.55 0.45
C LEU A 146 8.95 -0.04 0.45
N ALA A 147 8.58 0.64 -0.64
CA ALA A 147 8.72 2.09 -0.74
C ALA A 147 7.97 2.82 0.38
N TYR A 148 6.70 2.44 0.62
CA TYR A 148 5.91 2.99 1.71
C TYR A 148 6.58 2.77 3.08
N SER A 149 7.05 1.55 3.35
CA SER A 149 7.72 1.25 4.62
C SER A 149 9.00 2.06 4.81
N ALA A 150 9.76 2.27 3.74
CA ALA A 150 10.98 3.05 3.73
C ALA A 150 10.70 4.54 4.00
N GLU A 151 9.65 5.10 3.38
CA GLU A 151 9.19 6.47 3.64
C GLU A 151 8.76 6.65 5.11
N GLN A 152 7.98 5.71 5.65
CA GLN A 152 7.55 5.76 7.04
C GLN A 152 8.72 5.64 8.02
N ALA A 153 9.72 4.81 7.72
CA ALA A 153 10.93 4.71 8.52
C ALA A 153 11.71 6.03 8.51
N ARG A 154 11.94 6.61 7.32
CA ARG A 154 12.68 7.87 7.16
C ARG A 154 11.97 9.09 7.72
N ALA A 155 10.64 9.09 7.72
CA ALA A 155 9.87 10.13 8.39
C ALA A 155 10.09 10.15 9.91
N ARG A 156 10.46 9.01 10.52
CA ARG A 156 10.77 8.89 11.95
C ARG A 156 12.25 9.12 12.24
N ASP A 157 13.11 8.62 11.35
CA ASP A 157 14.56 8.75 11.42
C ASP A 157 15.12 8.92 10.00
N PRO A 158 15.54 10.14 9.60
CA PRO A 158 16.04 10.41 8.25
C PRO A 158 17.20 9.51 7.79
N GLU A 159 18.00 8.99 8.72
CA GLU A 159 19.17 8.13 8.46
C GLU A 159 18.84 6.63 8.56
N ALA A 160 17.56 6.27 8.67
CA ALA A 160 17.13 4.88 8.78
C ALA A 160 17.63 4.03 7.59
N ASP A 161 18.28 2.92 7.91
CA ASP A 161 18.55 1.85 6.94
C ASP A 161 17.24 1.12 6.62
N VAL A 162 16.78 1.27 5.38
CA VAL A 162 15.53 0.68 4.87
C VAL A 162 15.79 -0.59 4.05
N GLY A 163 17.03 -1.08 4.04
CA GLY A 163 17.43 -2.25 3.26
C GLY A 163 17.28 -2.06 1.74
N SER A 164 17.15 -3.18 1.03
CA SER A 164 17.03 -3.18 -0.42
C SER A 164 15.69 -2.60 -0.88
N GLN A 165 15.75 -1.72 -1.88
CA GLN A 165 14.60 -1.09 -2.50
C GLN A 165 14.51 -1.48 -3.98
N CYS A 166 13.32 -1.38 -4.54
CA CYS A 166 13.12 -1.56 -5.98
C CYS A 166 13.77 -0.41 -6.76
N SER A 167 14.40 -0.76 -7.88
CA SER A 167 15.21 0.10 -8.74
C SER A 167 14.77 0.10 -10.21
N LEU A 168 13.95 -0.86 -10.65
CA LEU A 168 13.42 -0.91 -12.00
C LEU A 168 12.43 0.25 -12.21
N PRO A 169 12.59 1.05 -13.28
CA PRO A 169 11.70 2.18 -13.54
C PRO A 169 10.23 1.79 -13.65
N ALA A 170 9.95 0.59 -14.21
CA ALA A 170 8.59 0.07 -14.34
C ALA A 170 7.87 -0.15 -13.00
N ASN A 171 8.61 -0.22 -11.89
CA ASN A 171 8.07 -0.36 -10.53
C ASN A 171 7.77 0.99 -9.85
N ASN A 172 8.13 2.12 -10.48
CA ASN A 172 7.73 3.45 -10.03
C ASN A 172 6.36 3.84 -10.61
N ASN A 173 5.33 3.07 -10.24
CA ASN A 173 4.01 3.10 -10.90
C ASN A 173 2.83 3.06 -9.91
N ALA A 174 3.02 3.55 -8.68
CA ALA A 174 2.03 3.44 -7.59
C ALA A 174 0.61 3.84 -7.99
N MET A 175 0.43 5.00 -8.63
CA MET A 175 -0.90 5.45 -9.08
C MET A 175 -1.55 4.52 -10.11
N ALA A 176 -0.77 3.95 -11.03
CA ALA A 176 -1.29 3.01 -12.02
C ALA A 176 -1.75 1.70 -11.35
N VAL A 177 -0.99 1.21 -10.37
CA VAL A 177 -1.34 0.01 -9.59
C VAL A 177 -2.59 0.26 -8.74
N ILE A 178 -2.65 1.37 -8.01
CA ILE A 178 -3.81 1.72 -7.17
C ILE A 178 -5.06 1.90 -8.03
N THR A 179 -4.94 2.55 -9.19
CA THR A 179 -6.06 2.68 -10.14
C THR A 179 -6.55 1.32 -10.62
N ALA A 180 -5.65 0.38 -10.94
CA ALA A 180 -6.02 -0.96 -11.34
C ALA A 180 -6.72 -1.73 -10.20
N PHE A 181 -6.24 -1.60 -8.96
CA PHE A 181 -6.87 -2.20 -7.78
C PHE A 181 -8.24 -1.60 -7.47
N ALA A 182 -8.40 -0.29 -7.59
CA ALA A 182 -9.69 0.37 -7.44
C ALA A 182 -10.71 -0.17 -8.45
N LYS A 183 -10.29 -0.34 -9.71
CA LYS A 183 -11.11 -0.96 -10.75
C LYS A 183 -11.44 -2.42 -10.46
N GLU A 184 -10.47 -3.22 -10.01
CA GLU A 184 -10.67 -4.63 -9.63
C GLU A 184 -11.64 -4.76 -8.44
N ALA A 185 -11.59 -3.82 -7.50
CA ALA A 185 -12.52 -3.72 -6.39
C ALA A 185 -13.93 -3.25 -6.81
N GLY A 186 -14.10 -2.73 -8.02
CA GLY A 186 -15.39 -2.26 -8.53
C GLY A 186 -15.72 -0.80 -8.18
N LEU A 187 -14.73 0.02 -7.83
CA LEU A 187 -14.91 1.47 -7.70
C LEU A 187 -15.16 2.08 -9.09
N ALA A 188 -16.32 2.71 -9.25
CA ALA A 188 -16.73 3.36 -10.48
C ALA A 188 -16.38 4.86 -10.46
N CYS A 189 -15.10 5.19 -10.33
CA CYS A 189 -14.63 6.58 -10.31
C CYS A 189 -13.33 6.75 -11.09
N THR A 190 -13.03 8.00 -11.47
CA THR A 190 -11.71 8.37 -11.98
C THR A 190 -10.77 8.59 -10.80
N VAL A 191 -9.80 7.71 -10.61
CA VAL A 191 -8.80 7.83 -9.55
C VAL A 191 -7.83 8.96 -9.88
N ASP A 192 -7.68 9.92 -8.97
CA ASP A 192 -6.78 11.08 -9.09
C ASP A 192 -5.72 11.13 -7.97
N GLU A 193 -6.01 10.54 -6.82
CA GLU A 193 -5.08 10.37 -5.71
C GLU A 193 -5.09 8.94 -5.17
N GLY A 194 -3.99 8.51 -4.56
CA GLY A 194 -3.92 7.18 -3.99
C GLY A 194 -2.65 6.92 -3.20
N SER A 195 -2.77 6.19 -2.08
CA SER A 195 -1.61 5.78 -1.29
C SER A 195 -1.89 4.52 -0.47
N ILE A 196 -0.82 3.88 -0.02
CA ILE A 196 -0.90 2.91 1.09
C ILE A 196 -1.04 3.70 2.39
N ILE A 197 -1.98 3.31 3.23
CA ILE A 197 -2.21 3.95 4.54
C ILE A 197 -1.90 3.05 5.73
N GLY A 198 -1.57 1.78 5.47
CA GLY A 198 -1.18 0.81 6.47
C GLY A 198 -1.53 -0.61 6.08
N ALA A 199 -1.68 -1.48 7.07
CA ALA A 199 -2.11 -2.85 6.90
C ALA A 199 -3.06 -3.27 8.03
N LYS A 200 -4.00 -4.16 7.74
CA LYS A 200 -4.86 -4.81 8.73
C LYS A 200 -4.09 -5.88 9.51
N PRO A 201 -4.59 -6.31 10.69
CA PRO A 201 -4.10 -7.53 11.33
C PRO A 201 -4.09 -8.69 10.33
N GLY A 202 -2.97 -9.41 10.25
CA GLY A 202 -2.76 -10.45 9.24
C GLY A 202 -2.05 -9.96 7.96
N GLY A 203 -1.70 -8.67 7.85
CA GLY A 203 -0.82 -8.16 6.81
C GLY A 203 -1.50 -7.70 5.51
N ALA A 204 -2.84 -7.69 5.46
CA ALA A 204 -3.55 -7.16 4.29
C ALA A 204 -3.33 -5.66 4.17
N VAL A 205 -2.67 -5.22 3.10
CA VAL A 205 -2.36 -3.82 2.82
C VAL A 205 -3.66 -3.04 2.59
N VAL A 206 -3.75 -1.86 3.18
CA VAL A 206 -4.88 -0.94 3.01
C VAL A 206 -4.44 0.22 2.13
N TYR A 207 -5.15 0.39 1.02
CA TYR A 207 -4.98 1.48 0.07
C TYR A 207 -6.10 2.48 0.28
N GLU A 208 -5.78 3.76 0.35
CA GLU A 208 -6.76 4.83 0.22
C GLU A 208 -6.76 5.33 -1.22
N VAL A 209 -7.96 5.46 -1.79
CA VAL A 209 -8.22 5.86 -3.17
C VAL A 209 -9.00 7.17 -3.13
N GLY A 210 -8.45 8.22 -3.73
CA GLY A 210 -9.16 9.46 -4.05
C GLY A 210 -9.85 9.33 -5.40
N CYS A 211 -11.01 9.96 -5.53
CA CYS A 211 -11.82 9.92 -6.74
C CYS A 211 -12.16 11.35 -7.18
N ALA A 212 -11.90 11.68 -8.44
CA ALA A 212 -12.15 13.02 -8.95
C ALA A 212 -13.65 13.40 -8.86
N GLY A 213 -13.95 14.36 -7.98
CA GLY A 213 -15.28 14.97 -7.85
C GLY A 213 -16.34 14.12 -7.13
N VAL A 214 -15.97 12.96 -6.59
CA VAL A 214 -16.82 12.09 -5.76
C VAL A 214 -16.01 11.49 -4.61
N GLU A 215 -16.67 10.87 -3.62
CA GLU A 215 -15.99 10.32 -2.46
C GLU A 215 -15.07 9.16 -2.89
N GLY A 216 -13.92 9.12 -2.23
CA GLY A 216 -13.00 8.00 -2.30
C GLY A 216 -13.41 6.83 -1.40
N ALA A 217 -12.50 5.86 -1.30
CA ALA A 217 -12.68 4.69 -0.45
C ALA A 217 -11.34 4.16 0.05
N GLN A 218 -11.37 3.42 1.15
CA GLN A 218 -10.28 2.50 1.49
C GLN A 218 -10.60 1.11 0.96
N ILE A 219 -9.61 0.50 0.30
CA ILE A 219 -9.70 -0.87 -0.23
C ILE A 219 -8.58 -1.73 0.32
N ASN A 220 -8.86 -3.02 0.52
CA ASN A 220 -7.85 -4.01 0.84
C ASN A 220 -8.25 -5.37 0.27
N LYS A 221 -7.27 -6.14 -0.18
CA LYS A 221 -7.51 -7.50 -0.69
C LYS A 221 -7.60 -8.47 0.49
N ALA A 222 -8.77 -9.05 0.70
CA ALA A 222 -9.02 -10.11 1.67
C ALA A 222 -9.12 -11.47 0.97
N ALA A 223 -9.18 -12.56 1.75
CA ALA A 223 -9.27 -13.92 1.20
C ALA A 223 -10.54 -14.13 0.33
N ALA A 224 -11.64 -13.46 0.67
CA ALA A 224 -12.91 -13.54 -0.05
C ALA A 224 -13.02 -12.55 -1.24
N GLY A 225 -11.99 -11.75 -1.50
CA GLY A 225 -12.00 -10.69 -2.50
C GLY A 225 -11.69 -9.32 -1.91
N TRP A 226 -12.05 -8.26 -2.63
CA TRP A 226 -11.84 -6.89 -2.18
C TRP A 226 -12.83 -6.51 -1.09
N GLU A 227 -12.31 -5.95 -0.01
CA GLU A 227 -13.09 -5.22 0.97
C GLU A 227 -13.03 -3.73 0.65
N ILE A 228 -14.17 -3.05 0.73
CA ILE A 228 -14.32 -1.64 0.39
C ILE A 228 -15.03 -0.94 1.56
N SER A 229 -14.43 0.13 2.05
CA SER A 229 -15.03 1.03 3.02
C SER A 229 -15.10 2.42 2.40
N SER A 230 -16.31 2.95 2.18
CA SER A 230 -16.46 4.30 1.64
C SER A 230 -15.95 5.33 2.65
N CYS A 231 -15.48 6.47 2.17
CA CYS A 231 -14.97 7.51 3.04
C CYS A 231 -16.03 8.11 3.97
N MET A 232 -17.29 8.17 3.55
CA MET A 232 -18.40 8.53 4.45
C MET A 232 -18.59 7.52 5.60
N GLU A 233 -18.44 6.21 5.34
CA GLU A 233 -18.50 5.18 6.39
C GLU A 233 -17.35 5.35 7.38
N LEU A 234 -16.12 5.55 6.88
CA LEU A 234 -14.92 5.72 7.69
C LEU A 234 -15.00 6.97 8.58
N VAL A 235 -15.38 8.11 8.00
CA VAL A 235 -15.54 9.37 8.76
C VAL A 235 -16.61 9.23 9.83
N SER A 236 -17.71 8.51 9.58
CA SER A 236 -18.74 8.25 10.60
C SER A 236 -18.21 7.43 11.79
N ALA A 237 -17.16 6.63 11.58
CA ALA A 237 -16.47 5.85 12.58
C ALA A 237 -15.28 6.61 13.22
N ASN A 238 -15.14 7.91 12.94
CA ASN A 238 -14.01 8.76 13.34
C ASN A 238 -12.66 8.31 12.76
N ALA A 239 -12.66 7.60 11.63
CA ALA A 239 -11.46 7.32 10.86
C ALA A 239 -11.19 8.43 9.83
N SER A 240 -9.93 8.61 9.43
CA SER A 240 -9.57 9.59 8.41
C SER A 240 -9.72 9.04 6.99
N CYS A 241 -10.22 9.89 6.10
CA CYS A 241 -9.96 9.82 4.67
C CYS A 241 -9.29 11.13 4.26
N ARG A 242 -8.04 11.02 3.81
CA ARG A 242 -7.16 12.11 3.38
C ARG A 242 -7.50 12.59 1.98
N PHE A 243 -7.88 11.70 1.07
CA PHE A 243 -8.16 12.00 -0.34
C PHE A 243 -9.66 12.12 -0.63
N THR A 244 -10.42 12.58 0.36
CA THR A 244 -11.84 12.84 0.18
C THR A 244 -12.24 14.05 0.98
N THR A 245 -12.80 15.02 0.27
CA THR A 245 -13.31 16.26 0.84
C THR A 245 -14.79 16.13 1.23
N PRO A 246 -15.29 16.98 2.12
CA PRO A 246 -16.73 17.06 2.39
C PRO A 246 -17.56 17.38 1.13
N ALA A 247 -17.01 18.17 0.21
CA ALA A 247 -17.69 18.53 -1.05
C ALA A 247 -17.87 17.30 -1.96
N GLU A 248 -16.90 16.40 -2.01
CA GLU A 248 -16.99 15.13 -2.75
C GLU A 248 -17.99 14.16 -2.13
N GLN A 249 -18.10 14.12 -0.80
CA GLN A 249 -19.16 13.35 -0.13
C GLN A 249 -20.55 13.89 -0.48
N VAL A 250 -20.70 15.22 -0.49
CA VAL A 250 -21.93 15.89 -0.94
C VAL A 250 -22.25 15.58 -2.39
N ALA A 251 -21.26 15.69 -3.29
CA ALA A 251 -21.42 15.41 -4.71
C ALA A 251 -21.83 13.95 -4.96
N THR A 252 -21.24 13.02 -4.20
CA THR A 252 -21.58 11.59 -4.26
C THR A 252 -23.03 11.34 -3.87
N LEU A 253 -23.44 11.85 -2.70
CA LEU A 253 -24.80 11.67 -2.24
C LEU A 253 -25.78 12.30 -3.22
N LYS A 254 -25.51 13.52 -3.70
CA LYS A 254 -26.31 14.18 -4.74
C LYS A 254 -26.44 13.34 -6.01
N GLY A 255 -25.34 12.71 -6.44
CA GLY A 255 -25.33 11.76 -7.55
C GLY A 255 -26.32 10.61 -7.33
N TRP A 256 -26.27 9.95 -6.17
CA TRP A 256 -27.17 8.83 -5.84
C TRP A 256 -28.64 9.24 -5.70
N LEU A 257 -28.94 10.50 -5.37
CA LEU A 257 -30.32 11.00 -5.28
C LEU A 257 -30.94 11.34 -6.64
N THR A 258 -30.15 11.37 -7.71
CA THR A 258 -30.62 11.71 -9.07
C THR A 258 -31.78 10.80 -9.48
N GLY A 259 -32.87 11.41 -9.95
CA GLY A 259 -34.07 10.68 -10.38
C GLY A 259 -35.00 10.19 -9.26
N SER A 260 -34.70 10.52 -7.99
CA SER A 260 -35.56 10.22 -6.85
C SER A 260 -36.38 11.43 -6.39
N GLU A 261 -37.33 11.22 -5.47
CA GLU A 261 -38.07 12.31 -4.81
C GLU A 261 -37.17 13.25 -3.99
N ALA A 262 -35.99 12.79 -3.56
CA ALA A 262 -35.00 13.60 -2.86
C ALA A 262 -34.06 14.36 -3.80
N ALA A 263 -34.20 14.24 -5.12
CA ALA A 263 -33.38 14.96 -6.10
C ALA A 263 -33.50 16.50 -5.99
N ALA A 264 -34.59 16.99 -5.41
CA ALA A 264 -34.82 18.42 -5.15
C ALA A 264 -34.00 18.97 -3.96
N CYS A 265 -33.42 18.09 -3.14
CA CYS A 265 -32.54 18.51 -2.04
C CYS A 265 -31.24 19.07 -2.63
N ASP A 266 -31.02 20.38 -2.46
CA ASP A 266 -29.69 20.96 -2.69
C ASP A 266 -28.78 20.59 -1.53
N VAL A 267 -28.18 19.40 -1.61
CA VAL A 267 -27.37 18.80 -0.56
C VAL A 267 -26.19 19.72 -0.20
N SER A 268 -26.10 20.13 1.06
CA SER A 268 -25.01 20.95 1.59
C SER A 268 -24.07 20.18 2.52
N GLN A 269 -24.58 19.11 3.13
CA GLN A 269 -23.81 18.17 3.94
C GLN A 269 -24.37 16.76 3.80
N ALA A 270 -23.49 15.78 3.90
CA ALA A 270 -23.81 14.37 3.77
C ALA A 270 -23.26 13.61 4.98
N ARG A 271 -24.04 12.66 5.53
CA ARG A 271 -23.61 11.83 6.66
C ARG A 271 -24.09 10.41 6.52
N TYR A 272 -23.17 9.45 6.62
CA TYR A 272 -23.53 8.04 6.73
C TYR A 272 -24.11 7.72 8.12
N MET A 273 -25.18 6.93 8.16
CA MET A 273 -25.90 6.60 9.39
C MET A 273 -25.82 5.11 9.77
N GLY A 274 -25.27 4.27 8.88
CA GLY A 274 -25.17 2.83 9.09
C GLY A 274 -25.74 2.01 7.93
N LYS A 275 -25.47 0.71 7.97
CA LYS A 275 -25.95 -0.27 7.00
C LYS A 275 -26.44 -1.53 7.69
N ASN A 276 -27.28 -2.26 6.98
CA ASN A 276 -27.69 -3.62 7.32
C ASN A 276 -27.76 -4.46 6.03
N ALA A 277 -28.25 -5.70 6.15
CA ALA A 277 -28.36 -6.62 5.00
C ALA A 277 -29.22 -6.07 3.86
N ASN A 278 -30.13 -5.12 4.13
CA ASN A 278 -31.06 -4.57 3.17
C ASN A 278 -30.63 -3.19 2.63
N GLY A 279 -29.40 -2.76 2.91
CA GLY A 279 -28.82 -1.53 2.38
C GLY A 279 -28.35 -0.55 3.46
N SER A 280 -28.30 0.73 3.10
CA SER A 280 -27.58 1.76 3.88
C SER A 280 -28.41 3.03 4.03
N PHE A 281 -28.18 3.74 5.13
CA PHE A 281 -28.88 4.99 5.46
C PHE A 281 -27.90 6.16 5.44
N TYR A 282 -28.33 7.28 4.85
CA TYR A 282 -27.59 8.52 4.81
C TYR A 282 -28.50 9.68 5.16
N GLU A 283 -27.97 10.68 5.84
CA GLU A 283 -28.61 11.97 6.03
C GLU A 283 -28.06 12.96 5.00
N ALA A 284 -28.95 13.68 4.34
CA ALA A 284 -28.65 14.85 3.53
C ALA A 284 -29.21 16.10 4.24
N ALA A 285 -28.35 17.07 4.56
CA ALA A 285 -28.80 18.41 4.87
C ALA A 285 -29.08 19.15 3.55
N CYS A 286 -30.24 19.79 3.43
CA CYS A 286 -30.64 20.51 2.23
C CYS A 286 -30.54 22.02 2.47
N ASN A 287 -29.97 22.77 1.53
CA ASN A 287 -30.01 24.23 1.59
C ASN A 287 -31.44 24.74 1.42
N GLY A 288 -31.90 25.56 2.36
CA GLY A 288 -33.21 26.22 2.27
C GLY A 288 -34.43 25.30 2.42
N ALA A 289 -34.23 24.05 2.84
CA ALA A 289 -35.30 23.07 3.09
C ALA A 289 -34.95 22.17 4.28
N ASP A 290 -35.95 21.46 4.82
CA ASP A 290 -35.68 20.40 5.80
C ASP A 290 -34.83 19.30 5.16
N GLY A 291 -33.84 18.79 5.91
CA GLY A 291 -33.06 17.65 5.47
C GLY A 291 -33.87 16.36 5.38
N VAL A 292 -33.23 15.33 4.85
CA VAL A 292 -33.82 14.01 4.68
C VAL A 292 -32.87 12.91 5.13
N ILE A 293 -33.44 11.81 5.61
CA ILE A 293 -32.74 10.53 5.70
C ILE A 293 -33.15 9.70 4.49
N VAL A 294 -32.19 9.18 3.74
CA VAL A 294 -32.42 8.35 2.57
C VAL A 294 -31.91 6.95 2.83
N ARG A 295 -32.76 5.96 2.57
CA ARG A 295 -32.39 4.56 2.54
C ARG A 295 -32.09 4.16 1.11
N PHE A 296 -30.91 3.61 0.89
CA PHE A 296 -30.51 2.96 -0.34
C PHE A 296 -30.52 1.45 -0.17
N ASP A 297 -30.72 0.71 -1.26
CA ASP A 297 -30.42 -0.73 -1.30
C ASP A 297 -28.91 -1.00 -1.43
N THR A 298 -28.54 -2.27 -1.62
CA THR A 298 -27.15 -2.69 -1.80
C THR A 298 -26.54 -2.24 -3.14
N ALA A 299 -27.36 -1.90 -4.13
CA ALA A 299 -26.96 -1.36 -5.43
C ALA A 299 -26.96 0.18 -5.46
N LYS A 300 -27.15 0.83 -4.31
CA LYS A 300 -27.24 2.30 -4.16
C LYS A 300 -28.43 2.93 -4.88
N ALA A 301 -29.50 2.18 -5.14
CA ALA A 301 -30.77 2.75 -5.58
C ALA A 301 -31.57 3.28 -4.39
N VAL A 302 -32.22 4.45 -4.57
CA VAL A 302 -33.09 5.04 -3.54
C VAL A 302 -34.32 4.16 -3.33
N GLN A 303 -34.52 3.70 -2.09
CA GLN A 303 -35.66 2.88 -1.70
C GLN A 303 -36.71 3.66 -0.92
N GLN A 304 -36.27 4.58 -0.07
CA GLN A 304 -37.17 5.38 0.75
C GLN A 304 -36.50 6.68 1.20
N VAL A 305 -37.27 7.77 1.18
CA VAL A 305 -36.88 9.07 1.71
C VAL A 305 -37.74 9.39 2.93
N TYR A 306 -37.10 9.76 4.03
CA TYR A 306 -37.75 10.14 5.28
C TYR A 306 -37.45 11.61 5.58
N PRO A 307 -38.47 12.48 5.67
CA PRO A 307 -38.27 13.86 6.11
C PRO A 307 -37.71 13.90 7.53
N CYS A 308 -36.69 14.73 7.75
CA CYS A 308 -36.03 14.84 9.06
C CYS A 308 -37.01 15.14 10.20
N ALA A 309 -38.05 15.94 9.94
CA ALA A 309 -39.11 16.26 10.91
C ALA A 309 -39.79 15.01 11.53
N THR A 310 -39.81 13.88 10.82
CA THR A 310 -40.48 12.64 11.23
C THR A 310 -39.54 11.46 11.47
N ALA A 311 -38.25 11.62 11.18
CA ALA A 311 -37.29 10.51 11.14
C ALA A 311 -36.48 10.32 12.44
N GLN A 312 -36.98 10.85 13.57
CA GLN A 312 -36.26 10.89 14.87
C GLN A 312 -35.87 9.51 15.39
N GLN A 313 -36.60 8.46 15.01
CA GLN A 313 -36.35 7.07 15.45
C GLN A 313 -35.36 6.31 14.55
N ILE A 314 -34.89 6.90 13.44
CA ILE A 314 -33.98 6.25 12.49
C ILE A 314 -32.54 6.66 12.80
N GLY A 315 -31.72 5.72 13.27
CA GLY A 315 -30.28 5.97 13.46
C GLY A 315 -29.93 7.15 14.37
N GLY A 316 -30.81 7.45 15.36
CA GLY A 316 -30.67 8.62 16.24
C GLY A 316 -31.17 9.94 15.65
N GLY A 317 -31.90 9.89 14.53
CA GLY A 317 -32.47 11.05 13.86
C GLY A 317 -31.46 11.84 13.02
N CYS A 318 -31.95 12.95 12.48
CA CYS A 318 -31.12 13.92 11.77
C CYS A 318 -30.23 14.70 12.73
N LYS A 319 -28.95 14.85 12.36
CA LYS A 319 -27.91 15.54 13.13
C LYS A 319 -27.27 16.69 12.37
N LEU A 320 -27.31 16.66 11.04
CA LEU A 320 -26.85 17.75 10.19
C LEU A 320 -27.93 18.83 10.06
N THR A 321 -29.20 18.44 10.06
CA THR A 321 -30.31 19.39 10.01
C THR A 321 -30.57 19.98 11.39
N THR A 322 -30.13 21.22 11.61
CA THR A 322 -30.60 22.01 12.76
C THR A 322 -31.89 22.72 12.36
N THR A 323 -33.04 22.07 12.54
CA THR A 323 -34.32 22.78 12.52
C THR A 323 -34.30 23.75 13.70
N ALA A 324 -34.44 25.05 13.48
CA ALA A 324 -34.80 25.94 14.58
C ALA A 324 -36.11 25.39 15.17
N PRO A 325 -36.21 25.16 16.50
CA PRO A 325 -37.41 24.54 17.06
C PRO A 325 -38.65 25.29 16.58
N ALA A 326 -39.61 24.55 16.01
CA ALA A 326 -40.87 25.12 15.60
C ALA A 326 -41.45 25.91 16.78
N ALA A 327 -41.78 27.19 16.56
CA ALA A 327 -42.44 27.99 17.57
C ALA A 327 -43.69 27.24 18.02
N ALA A 328 -43.79 26.94 19.31
CA ALA A 328 -44.98 26.33 19.88
C ALA A 328 -46.19 27.21 19.52
N PRO A 329 -47.30 26.65 19.04
CA PRO A 329 -48.50 27.43 18.82
C PRO A 329 -48.91 28.04 20.16
N ASN A 330 -48.94 29.37 20.23
CA ASN A 330 -49.51 30.07 21.37
C ASN A 330 -50.94 29.57 21.56
N SER A 331 -51.15 28.82 22.65
CA SER A 331 -52.49 28.44 23.12
C SER A 331 -53.07 29.55 23.98
#